data_AF-A0A6N7IE42-F1
#
_entry.id   AF-A0A6N7IE42-F1
#
_cell.length_a   1.000
_cell.length_b   1.000
_cell.length_c   1.000
_cell.angle_alpha   90.00
_cell.angle_beta   90.00
_cell.angle_gamma   90.00
#
_symmetry.space_group_name_H-M   'P 1'
#
loop_
_entity.id
_entity.type
_entity.pdbx_description
1 polymer ?
#
loop_
_entity_poly.entity_id
_entity_poly.type
_entity_poly.pdbx_seq_one_letter_code
_entity_poly.pdbx_strand_id
1 'polypeptide(L)'
;MPRVLRAPYPSADVATQKAWSAVAWNMPTSDWLPFIKDDPVLLEGVPRISGLTVLPGGLPIRVGGALIGGIGVSGSHYGIGPPRR
;
A
#
# COMPACT_ATOMS: atom_id res chain seq x y z
N MET A 1 7.11 7.82 -13.94
CA MET A 1 5.93 7.18 -13.32
C MET A 1 4.66 7.74 -13.96
N PRO A 2 3.74 6.92 -14.48
CA PRO A 2 2.48 7.41 -15.05
C PRO A 2 1.57 7.99 -13.95
N ARG A 3 0.94 9.15 -14.21
CA ARG A 3 -0.06 9.77 -13.33
C ARG A 3 -1.25 10.22 -14.15
N VAL A 4 -2.46 9.95 -13.67
CA VAL A 4 -3.72 10.37 -14.33
C VAL A 4 -3.96 11.87 -14.10
N LEU A 5 -4.52 12.56 -15.10
CA LEU A 5 -4.91 13.97 -15.00
C LEU A 5 -5.90 14.15 -13.83
N ARG A 6 -5.68 15.18 -12.98
CA ARG A 6 -6.45 15.50 -11.76
C ARG A 6 -6.28 14.53 -10.57
N ALA A 7 -5.35 13.58 -10.62
CA ALA A 7 -4.98 12.85 -9.40
C ALA A 7 -4.37 13.83 -8.36
N PRO A 8 -4.63 13.64 -7.05
CA PRO A 8 -3.99 14.41 -5.99
C PRO A 8 -2.47 14.46 -6.16
N TYR A 9 -1.85 15.60 -5.82
CA TYR A 9 -0.39 15.78 -5.92
C TYR A 9 0.43 14.64 -5.29
N PRO A 10 0.13 14.13 -4.08
CA PRO A 10 0.95 13.08 -3.47
C PRO A 10 0.69 11.68 -4.05
N SER A 11 -0.24 11.50 -5.00
CA SER A 11 -0.64 10.16 -5.45
C SER A 11 0.49 9.37 -6.09
N ALA A 12 1.44 10.01 -6.78
CA ALA A 12 2.59 9.31 -7.35
C ALA A 12 3.47 8.71 -6.24
N ASP A 13 3.86 9.53 -5.26
CA ASP A 13 4.72 9.10 -4.16
C ASP A 13 4.04 8.04 -3.29
N VAL A 14 2.75 8.22 -2.98
CA VAL A 14 1.97 7.24 -2.22
C VAL A 14 1.81 5.92 -2.99
N ALA A 15 1.61 5.97 -4.31
CA ALA A 15 1.54 4.76 -5.12
C ALA A 15 2.88 4.01 -5.12
N THR A 16 4.00 4.73 -5.26
CA THR A 16 5.34 4.15 -5.16
C THR A 16 5.60 3.55 -3.78
N GLN A 17 5.21 4.25 -2.71
CA GLN A 17 5.33 3.78 -1.33
C GLN A 17 4.54 2.49 -1.09
N LYS A 18 3.32 2.39 -1.63
CA LYS A 18 2.49 1.17 -1.55
C LYS A 18 3.13 0.00 -2.30
N ALA A 19 3.65 0.22 -3.50
CA ALA A 19 4.36 -0.82 -4.25
C ALA A 19 5.59 -1.32 -3.50
N TRP A 20 6.38 -0.39 -2.95
CA TRP A 20 7.57 -0.72 -2.17
C TRP A 20 7.22 -1.50 -0.90
N SER A 21 6.21 -1.05 -0.15
CA SER A 21 5.75 -1.71 1.08
C SER A 21 5.29 -3.14 0.80
N ALA A 22 4.59 -3.34 -0.31
CA ALA A 22 4.10 -4.66 -0.70
C ALA A 22 5.23 -5.65 -1.02
N VAL A 23 6.33 -5.17 -1.60
CA VAL A 23 7.52 -5.98 -1.88
C VAL A 23 8.33 -6.24 -0.63
N ALA A 24 8.56 -5.21 0.18
CA ALA A 24 9.47 -5.28 1.33
C ALA A 24 9.04 -6.31 2.39
N TRP A 25 7.73 -6.51 2.56
CA TRP A 25 7.17 -7.55 3.44
C TRP A 25 6.45 -8.67 2.70
N ASN A 26 6.49 -8.64 1.36
CA ASN A 26 5.85 -9.66 0.53
C ASN A 26 4.37 -9.89 0.89
N MET A 27 3.67 -8.79 1.17
CA MET A 27 2.33 -8.75 1.76
C MET A 27 1.52 -7.64 1.10
N PRO A 28 0.27 -7.87 0.68
CA PRO A 28 -0.65 -6.81 0.25
C PRO A 28 -0.73 -5.69 1.28
N THR A 29 -0.71 -4.42 0.84
CA THR A 29 -0.76 -3.34 1.84
C THR A 29 -2.10 -3.22 2.57
N SER A 30 -3.15 -3.88 2.05
CA SER A 30 -4.44 -4.05 2.72
C SER A 30 -4.37 -4.90 3.97
N ASP A 31 -3.37 -5.77 4.07
CA ASP A 31 -3.32 -6.80 5.12
C ASP A 31 -2.56 -6.28 6.35
N TRP A 32 -1.84 -5.16 6.22
CA TRP A 32 -1.09 -4.53 7.31
C TRP A 32 -1.95 -4.15 8.50
N LEU A 33 -3.06 -3.41 8.28
CA LEU A 33 -3.89 -2.97 9.39
C LEU A 33 -4.52 -4.16 10.14
N PRO A 34 -5.13 -5.16 9.47
CA PRO A 34 -5.55 -6.40 10.12
C PRO A 34 -4.43 -7.12 10.88
N PHE A 35 -3.20 -7.09 10.35
CA PHE A 35 -2.05 -7.75 10.95
C PHE A 35 -1.56 -7.08 12.25
N ILE A 36 -1.60 -5.74 12.33
CA ILE A 36 -1.02 -4.99 13.46
C ILE A 36 -2.04 -4.49 14.50
N LYS A 37 -3.34 -4.43 14.17
CA LYS A 37 -4.35 -3.74 15.00
C LYS A 37 -4.46 -4.24 16.44
N ASP A 38 -4.13 -5.49 16.71
CA ASP A 38 -4.29 -6.13 18.02
C ASP A 38 -2.97 -6.18 18.82
N ASP A 39 -1.88 -5.67 18.25
CA ASP A 39 -0.57 -5.56 18.89
C ASP A 39 -0.21 -4.07 19.06
N PRO A 40 -0.28 -3.50 20.29
CA PRO A 40 0.00 -2.09 20.53
C PRO A 40 1.41 -1.66 20.11
N VAL A 41 2.41 -2.55 20.21
CA VAL A 41 3.79 -2.25 19.84
C VAL A 41 3.90 -2.12 18.33
N LEU A 42 3.32 -3.05 17.58
CA LEU A 42 3.32 -3.00 16.12
C LEU A 42 2.43 -1.88 15.59
N LEU A 43 1.27 -1.65 16.20
CA LEU A 43 0.34 -0.59 15.80
C LEU A 43 0.99 0.80 15.91
N GLU A 44 1.76 1.05 16.97
CA GLU A 44 2.52 2.30 17.11
C GLU A 44 3.80 2.35 16.27
N GLY A 45 4.50 1.22 16.15
CA GLY A 45 5.83 1.17 15.53
C GLY A 45 5.79 1.12 14.00
N VAL A 46 4.96 0.23 13.43
CA VAL A 46 4.95 -0.05 11.99
C VAL A 46 4.65 1.20 11.15
N PRO A 47 3.65 2.05 11.46
CA PRO A 47 3.41 3.28 10.69
C PRO A 47 4.55 4.31 10.74
N ARG A 48 5.52 4.17 11.66
CA ARG A 48 6.68 5.06 11.80
C ARG A 48 7.90 4.56 11.02
N ILE A 49 7.84 3.36 10.45
CA ILE A 49 8.92 2.83 9.60
C ILE A 49 8.97 3.66 8.31
N SER A 50 10.11 4.29 8.07
CA SER A 50 10.32 5.14 6.89
C SER A 50 10.06 4.36 5.60
N GLY A 51 9.21 4.92 4.73
CA GLY A 51 8.85 4.32 3.45
C GLY A 51 7.77 3.23 3.53
N LEU A 52 7.37 2.76 4.73
CA LEU A 52 6.26 1.81 4.86
C LEU A 52 4.91 2.55 4.88
N THR A 53 3.89 1.95 4.26
CA THR A 53 2.51 2.40 4.39
C THR A 53 1.58 1.23 4.70
N VAL A 54 0.70 1.44 5.67
CA VAL A 54 -0.41 0.53 6.01
C VAL A 54 -1.68 0.83 5.20
N LEU A 55 -1.65 1.87 4.36
CA LEU A 55 -2.78 2.22 3.50
C LEU A 55 -2.94 1.19 2.37
N PRO A 56 -4.15 0.67 2.13
CA PRO A 56 -4.40 -0.34 1.11
C PRO A 56 -4.17 0.20 -0.31
N GLY A 57 -3.78 -0.68 -1.22
CA GLY A 57 -3.60 -0.39 -2.65
C GLY A 57 -2.26 -0.80 -3.24
N GLY A 58 -1.40 -1.50 -2.49
CA GLY A 58 -0.19 -2.15 -3.00
C GLY A 58 -0.30 -3.67 -2.99
N LEU A 59 0.27 -4.34 -4.00
CA LEU A 59 0.26 -5.80 -4.14
C LEU A 59 1.63 -6.32 -4.59
N PRO A 60 2.14 -7.41 -3.98
CA PRO A 60 3.31 -8.12 -4.49
C PRO A 60 2.95 -8.88 -5.78
N ILE A 61 3.89 -8.93 -6.72
CA ILE A 61 3.77 -9.68 -7.98
C ILE A 61 4.68 -10.89 -7.91
N ARG A 62 4.11 -12.07 -8.12
CA ARG A 62 4.84 -13.35 -8.13
C ARG A 62 4.70 -14.07 -9.45
N VAL A 63 5.79 -14.69 -9.89
CA VAL A 63 5.82 -15.57 -11.07
C VAL A 63 6.62 -16.81 -10.71
N GLY A 64 6.02 -17.99 -10.90
CA GLY A 64 6.66 -19.26 -10.53
C GLY A 64 7.01 -19.36 -9.04
N GLY A 65 6.22 -18.73 -8.16
CA GLY A 65 6.48 -18.67 -6.72
C GLY A 65 7.49 -17.60 -6.26
N ALA A 66 8.33 -17.10 -7.17
CA ALA A 66 9.30 -16.04 -6.88
C ALA A 66 8.62 -14.66 -6.84
N LEU A 67 8.98 -13.83 -5.87
CA LEU A 67 8.60 -12.41 -5.81
C LEU A 67 9.43 -11.62 -6.82
N ILE A 68 8.78 -11.00 -7.81
CA ILE A 68 9.46 -10.29 -8.91
C ILE A 68 9.27 -8.78 -8.87
N GLY A 69 8.44 -8.27 -7.95
CA GLY A 69 8.16 -6.84 -7.81
C GLY A 69 6.82 -6.60 -7.15
N GLY A 70 6.30 -5.38 -7.29
CA GLY A 70 5.02 -4.99 -6.74
C GLY A 70 4.42 -3.83 -7.51
N ILE A 71 3.10 -3.71 -7.41
CA ILE A 71 2.32 -2.61 -7.97
C ILE A 71 1.66 -1.82 -6.84
N GLY A 72 1.48 -0.52 -7.04
CA GLY A 72 0.80 0.35 -6.09
C GLY A 72 -0.10 1.35 -6.82
N VAL A 73 -1.28 1.59 -6.25
CA VAL A 73 -2.29 2.51 -6.81
C VAL A 73 -2.73 3.52 -5.75
N SER A 74 -2.81 4.78 -6.16
CA SER A 74 -3.26 5.90 -5.32
C SER A 74 -4.02 6.93 -6.18
N GLY A 75 -5.02 7.58 -5.59
CA GLY A 75 -5.84 8.59 -6.30
C GLY A 75 -7.33 8.65 -5.93
N SER A 76 -7.81 7.76 -5.04
CA SER A 76 -9.18 7.77 -4.49
C SER A 76 -9.14 7.33 -3.03
N HIS A 77 -10.22 7.55 -2.26
CA HIS A 77 -10.28 7.30 -0.81
C HIS A 77 -9.76 5.89 -0.45
N TYR A 78 -10.20 4.88 -1.19
CA TYR A 78 -9.59 3.54 -1.30
C TYR A 78 -9.98 3.02 -2.68
N GLY A 79 -9.02 2.84 -3.62
CA GLY A 79 -9.34 2.52 -5.02
C GLY A 79 -10.20 1.26 -5.18
N ILE A 80 -11.48 1.45 -5.52
CA ILE A 80 -12.60 0.48 -5.63
C ILE A 80 -13.25 0.10 -4.28
N GLY A 81 -14.26 0.89 -3.90
CA GLY A 81 -15.29 0.59 -2.89
C GLY A 81 -16.45 1.58 -3.07
N PRO A 82 -17.72 1.19 -2.87
CA PRO A 82 -18.87 1.99 -3.30
C PRO A 82 -18.94 3.33 -2.56
N PRO A 83 -19.55 4.36 -3.19
CA PRO A 83 -19.74 5.66 -2.57
C PRO A 83 -20.63 5.49 -1.34
N ARG A 84 -20.15 5.92 -0.16
CA ARG A 84 -21.04 6.12 0.98
C ARG A 84 -21.83 7.39 0.73
N ARG A 85 -23.15 7.24 0.64
CA ARG A 85 -24.11 8.32 0.87
C ARG A 85 -24.03 8.76 2.32
#